data_AF-A0A846SW62-F1
#
_entry.id   AF-A0A846SW62-F1
#
_cell.length_a   1.000
_cell.length_b   1.000
_cell.length_c   1.000
_cell.angle_alpha   90.00
_cell.angle_beta   90.00
_cell.angle_gamma   90.00
#
_symmetry.space_group_name_H-M   'P 1'
#
loop_
_entity.id
_entity.type
_entity.pdbx_description
1 polymer ?
#
loop_
_entity_poly.entity_id
_entity_poly.type
_entity_poly.pdbx_seq_one_letter_code
_entity_poly.pdbx_strand_id
1 'polypeptide(L)' 'MTTVPESTTSAKRSARRSNALPDGHLLGEYRLETVLGAGGFGVTYKAFDTHLETWVAIKEYFPIEWSFRDPME' A
#
# COMPACT_ATOMS: atom_id res chain seq x y z
N MET A 1 -5.93 -35.35 24.46
CA MET A 1 -6.36 -33.96 24.67
C MET A 1 -5.14 -33.10 24.39
N THR A 2 -4.96 -32.66 23.14
CA THR A 2 -3.80 -31.85 22.75
C THR A 2 -4.33 -30.62 22.06
N THR A 3 -4.30 -29.51 22.79
CA THR A 3 -4.74 -28.19 22.33
C THR A 3 -3.72 -27.64 21.34
N VAL A 4 -4.16 -27.35 20.12
CA VAL A 4 -3.45 -26.50 19.16
C VAL A 4 -3.53 -25.05 19.63
N PRO A 5 -2.42 -24.28 19.69
CA PRO A 5 -2.52 -22.85 19.93
C PRO A 5 -2.85 -22.16 18.60
N GLU A 6 -4.11 -21.73 18.49
CA GLU A 6 -4.54 -20.72 17.52
C GLU A 6 -4.09 -19.33 18.00
N SER A 7 -3.85 -18.42 17.05
CA SER A 7 -3.81 -16.95 17.19
C SER A 7 -2.44 -16.26 17.15
N THR A 8 -1.89 -15.99 15.95
CA THR A 8 -1.01 -14.81 15.76
C THR A 8 -0.95 -14.25 14.32
N THR A 9 -2.07 -14.11 13.60
CA THR A 9 -2.03 -13.61 12.19
C THR A 9 -2.78 -12.28 11.96
N SER A 10 -3.30 -11.62 13.00
CA SER A 10 -4.08 -10.39 12.80
C SER A 10 -3.20 -9.12 12.69
N ALA A 11 -2.16 -8.99 13.53
CA ALA A 11 -1.33 -7.77 13.59
C ALA A 11 -0.52 -7.49 12.31
N LYS A 12 -0.13 -8.54 11.56
CA LYS A 12 0.73 -8.42 10.36
C LYS A 12 -0.02 -7.89 9.12
N ARG A 13 -1.35 -7.95 9.09
CA ARG A 13 -2.16 -7.37 7.99
C ARG A 13 -2.38 -5.87 8.14
N SER A 14 -2.47 -5.37 9.37
CA SER A 14 -2.65 -3.94 9.64
C SER A 14 -1.39 -3.14 9.33
N ALA A 15 -0.21 -3.64 9.73
CA ALA A 15 1.08 -3.02 9.44
C ALA A 15 1.46 -3.03 7.94
N ARG A 16 0.78 -3.83 7.10
CA ARG A 16 0.97 -3.79 5.64
C ARG A 16 0.22 -2.65 4.95
N ARG A 17 -0.83 -2.12 5.58
CA ARG A 17 -1.56 -0.94 5.08
C ARG A 17 -0.99 0.38 5.61
N SER A 18 -0.22 0.36 6.70
CA SER A 18 0.35 1.59 7.27
C SER A 18 1.38 2.28 6.37
N ASN A 19 1.94 1.58 5.37
CA ASN A 19 2.94 2.14 4.47
C ASN A 19 2.38 2.45 3.07
N ALA A 20 1.07 2.41 2.87
CA ALA A 20 0.47 2.87 1.62
C ALA A 20 0.22 4.38 1.66
N LEU A 21 0.35 5.04 0.51
CA LEU A 21 -0.14 6.42 0.35
C LEU A 21 -1.67 6.46 0.52
N PRO A 22 -2.23 7.55 1.07
CA PRO A 22 -3.66 7.66 1.28
C PRO A 22 -4.42 7.76 -0.05
N ASP A 23 -5.68 7.32 -0.04
CA ASP A 23 -6.59 7.51 -1.17
C ASP A 23 -6.77 9.02 -1.44
N GLY A 24 -6.81 9.39 -2.71
CA GLY A 24 -6.86 10.79 -3.16
C GLY A 24 -5.49 11.48 -3.23
N HIS A 25 -4.40 10.84 -2.80
CA HIS A 25 -3.06 11.41 -2.89
C HIS A 25 -2.69 11.72 -4.35
N LEU A 26 -2.12 12.90 -4.59
CA LEU A 26 -1.63 13.33 -5.89
C LEU A 26 -0.13 13.04 -6.01
N LEU A 27 0.23 12.12 -6.89
CA LEU A 27 1.61 11.82 -7.26
C LEU A 27 1.87 12.38 -8.65
N GLY A 28 2.33 13.63 -8.74
CA GLY A 28 2.40 14.35 -10.01
C GLY A 28 0.99 14.50 -10.62
N GLU A 29 0.82 14.12 -11.88
CA GLU A 29 -0.48 14.08 -12.57
C GLU A 29 -1.39 12.89 -12.18
N TYR A 30 -0.91 11.96 -11.34
CA TYR A 30 -1.64 10.75 -11.00
C TYR A 30 -2.39 10.90 -9.68
N ARG A 31 -3.72 10.85 -9.73
CA ARG A 31 -4.55 10.78 -8.52
C ARG A 31 -4.72 9.33 -8.10
N LEU A 32 -4.16 8.95 -6.95
CA LEU A 32 -4.31 7.61 -6.39
C LEU A 32 -5.74 7.43 -5.88
N GLU A 33 -6.42 6.35 -6.24
CA GLU A 33 -7.80 6.10 -5.82
C GLU A 33 -7.91 4.97 -4.81
N THR A 34 -7.17 3.87 -5.04
CA THR A 34 -7.19 2.74 -4.11
C THR A 34 -5.98 1.84 -4.26
N VAL A 35 -5.62 1.15 -3.19
CA VAL A 35 -4.59 0.10 -3.22
C VAL A 35 -5.13 -1.16 -3.87
N LEU A 36 -4.53 -1.56 -4.99
CA LEU A 36 -4.79 -2.82 -5.68
C LEU A 36 -4.06 -4.01 -5.01
N GLY A 37 -2.92 -3.75 -4.38
CA GLY A 37 -2.20 -4.77 -3.62
C GLY A 37 -0.96 -4.24 -2.93
N ALA A 38 -0.60 -4.83 -1.79
CA ALA A 38 0.60 -4.48 -1.03
C ALA A 38 1.37 -5.75 -0.64
N GLY A 39 2.69 -5.73 -0.83
CA GLY A 39 3.59 -6.83 -0.54
C GLY A 39 4.95 -6.35 -0.02
N GLY A 40 5.87 -7.27 0.25
CA GLY A 40 7.16 -6.95 0.87
C GLY A 40 8.08 -6.01 0.06
N PHE A 41 7.83 -5.88 -1.24
CA PHE A 41 8.62 -5.05 -2.15
C PHE A 41 7.93 -3.75 -2.58
N GLY A 42 6.65 -3.56 -2.20
CA GLY A 42 5.95 -2.35 -2.59
C GLY A 42 4.44 -2.45 -2.65
N VAL A 43 3.85 -1.35 -3.08
CA VAL A 43 2.40 -1.13 -3.16
C VAL A 43 2.01 -0.88 -4.61
N THR A 44 0.91 -1.47 -5.04
CA THR A 44 0.29 -1.21 -6.34
C THR A 44 -0.99 -0.42 -6.11
N TYR A 45 -1.13 0.71 -6.78
CA TYR A 45 -2.30 1.60 -6.70
C TYR A 45 -3.05 1.59 -8.03
N LYS A 46 -4.37 1.75 -7.97
CA LYS A 46 -5.17 2.24 -9.08
C LYS A 46 -5.08 3.76 -9.03
N ALA A 47 -4.72 4.38 -10.14
CA ALA A 47 -4.64 5.83 -10.24
C ALA A 47 -5.34 6.31 -11.51
N PHE A 48 -5.83 7.54 -11.46
CA PHE A 48 -6.29 8.26 -12.62
C PHE A 48 -5.20 9.21 -13.10
N ASP A 49 -4.73 9.01 -14.32
CA ASP A 49 -3.85 9.96 -15.01
C ASP A 49 -4.70 11.15 -15.45
N THR A 50 -4.48 12.31 -14.83
CA THR A 50 -5.26 13.53 -15.11
C THR A 50 -4.90 14.20 -16.43
N HIS A 51 -3.76 13.87 -17.03
CA HIS A 51 -3.34 14.43 -18.31
C HIS A 51 -3.88 13.59 -19.48
N LEU A 52 -3.77 12.27 -19.39
CA LEU A 52 -4.26 11.34 -20.42
C LEU A 52 -5.72 10.91 -20.21
N GLU A 53 -6.35 11.36 -19.12
CA GLU A 53 -7.72 11.04 -18.71
C GLU A 53 -8.01 9.52 -18.69
N THR A 54 -7.06 8.74 -18.19
CA THR A 54 -7.13 7.27 -18.23
C THR A 54 -6.78 6.61 -16.90
N TRP A 55 -7.26 5.38 -16.73
CA TRP A 55 -6.97 4.56 -15.57
C TRP A 55 -5.66 3.81 -15.74
N VAL A 56 -4.77 3.95 -14.77
CA VAL A 56 -3.46 3.28 -14.75
C VAL A 56 -3.23 2.53 -13.45
N ALA A 57 -2.33 1.55 -13.49
CA ALA A 57 -1.79 0.91 -12.31
C ALA A 57 -0.39 1.48 -12.04
N ILE A 58 -0.17 2.00 -10.84
CA ILE A 58 1.14 2.49 -10.41
C ILE A 58 1.73 1.50 -9.43
N LYS A 59 2.97 1.05 -9.69
CA LYS A 59 3.73 0.24 -8.73
C LYS A 59 4.79 1.12 -8.08
N GLU A 60 4.60 1.38 -6.80
CA GLU A 60 5.63 1.98 -5.97
C GLU A 60 6.59 0.89 -5.49
N TYR A 61 7.88 1.13 -5.66
CA TYR A 61 8.93 0.31 -5.06
C TYR A 61 9.13 0.77 -3.61
N PHE A 62 8.70 -0.07 -2.67
CA PHE A 62 8.76 0.22 -1.24
C PHE A 62 9.14 -1.07 -0.48
N PRO A 63 10.44 -1.45 -0.47
CA PRO A 63 10.90 -2.63 0.24
C PRO A 63 10.78 -2.44 1.76
N ILE A 64 9.97 -3.27 2.42
CA ILE A 64 9.61 -3.10 3.83
C ILE A 64 10.82 -3.15 4.80
N GLU A 65 11.90 -3.82 4.41
CA GLU A 65 13.13 -3.93 5.22
C GLU A 65 13.99 -2.67 5.17
N TRP A 66 13.86 -1.84 4.12
CA TRP A 66 14.77 -0.74 3.83
C TRP A 66 14.07 0.60 3.60
N SER A 67 12.74 0.65 3.76
CA SER A 67 11.95 1.85 3.51
C SER A 67 10.94 2.08 4.63
N PHE A 68 10.88 3.33 5.07
CA PHE A 68 9.98 3.83 6.09
C PHE A 68 9.35 5.12 5.59
N ARG A 69 8.08 5.35 5.94
CA ARG A 69 7.43 6.65 5.74
C ARG A 69 7.53 7.43 7.03
N ASP A 70 7.87 8.71 6.93
CA ASP A 70 7.77 9.61 8.07
C ASP A 70 6.28 9.79 8.40
N PRO A 71 5.83 9.45 9.63
CA PRO A 71 4.44 9.63 10.01
C PRO A 71 4.03 11.10 10.22
N MET A 72 4.94 12.06 10.07
CA MET A 72 4.73 13.48 10.38
C MET A 72 4.41 14.38 9.17
N GLU A 73 4.20 13.81 7.98
CA GLU A 73 3.68 14.49 6.77
C GLU A 73 2.29 13.98 6.37
#